data_AF-A0A383RX37-F1
#
_entry.id   AF-A0A383RX37-F1
#
_cell.length_a   1.000
_cell.length_b   1.000
_cell.length_c   1.000
_cell.angle_alpha   90.00
_cell.angle_beta   90.00
_cell.angle_gamma   90.00
#
_symmetry.space_group_name_H-M   'P 1'
#
loop_
_entity.id
_entity.type
_entity.pdbx_description
1 polymer ?
#
loop_
_entity_poly.entity_id
_entity_poly.type
_entity_poly.pdbx_seq_one_letter_code
_entity_poly.pdbx_strand_id
1 'polypeptide(L)'
;MAYQFDFAPVLGQADLLLKGALFTLQLTVVGTVLGLAIGVLGAVVRAWRLRPFDALFGVYVELIRNTPFIVQLFFIFFGLPALGVRLTEWQAAVLAMVINLGAYSTEIIRAGIMAIPKGQLEAAAALAMSRVEAFRHVVLQPALAKVWPALTSQIVIVMLGSAVCSQIATEELSFAANFIQSRNFRAFETYLLTTVLYLVMAIVVRQLLAWLGQRFLMGRR
;
A
#
# COMPACT_ATOMS: atom_id res chain seq x y z
N MET A 1 -23.99 -33.31 13.07
CA MET A 1 -23.42 -32.78 14.33
C MET A 1 -23.24 -31.28 14.17
N ALA A 2 -23.73 -30.48 15.11
CA ALA A 2 -23.48 -29.04 15.12
C ALA A 2 -22.03 -28.78 15.54
N TYR A 3 -21.32 -27.94 14.79
CA TYR A 3 -19.97 -27.51 15.14
C TYR A 3 -19.99 -26.77 16.48
N GLN A 4 -19.15 -27.17 17.43
CA GLN A 4 -19.01 -26.49 18.72
C GLN A 4 -17.83 -25.53 18.67
N PHE A 5 -18.13 -24.23 18.73
CA PHE A 5 -17.12 -23.19 18.76
C PHE A 5 -16.36 -23.20 20.09
N ASP A 6 -15.03 -23.18 20.02
CA ASP A 6 -14.20 -23.03 21.21
C ASP A 6 -12.97 -22.17 20.88
N PHE A 7 -13.01 -20.94 21.41
CA PHE A 7 -12.00 -19.91 21.17
C PHE A 7 -10.85 -19.96 22.19
N ALA A 8 -10.97 -20.69 23.29
CA ALA A 8 -9.96 -20.68 24.35
C ALA A 8 -8.56 -21.13 23.86
N PRO A 9 -8.43 -22.19 23.02
CA PRO A 9 -7.14 -22.60 22.48
C PRO A 9 -6.49 -21.60 21.52
N VAL A 10 -7.30 -20.75 20.87
CA VAL A 10 -6.81 -19.69 19.97
C VAL A 10 -6.41 -18.45 20.77
N LEU A 11 -7.22 -18.07 21.75
CA LEU A 11 -6.93 -16.96 22.66
C LEU A 11 -5.68 -17.21 23.52
N GLY A 12 -5.41 -18.47 23.87
CA GLY A 12 -4.14 -18.87 24.50
C GLY A 12 -2.89 -18.60 23.64
N GLN A 13 -3.06 -18.32 22.34
CA GLN A 13 -2.00 -17.96 21.40
C GLN A 13 -2.16 -16.51 20.88
N ALA A 14 -2.89 -15.65 21.61
CA ALA A 14 -3.10 -14.26 21.23
C ALA A 14 -1.79 -13.49 21.00
N ASP A 15 -0.72 -13.81 21.76
CA ASP A 15 0.59 -13.19 21.59
C ASP A 15 1.17 -13.39 20.18
N LEU A 16 0.94 -14.55 19.55
CA LEU A 16 1.39 -14.82 18.19
C LEU A 16 0.60 -13.98 17.18
N LEU A 17 -0.72 -13.86 17.36
CA LEU A 17 -1.57 -13.02 16.52
C LEU A 17 -1.20 -11.54 16.66
N LEU A 18 -0.93 -11.07 17.88
CA LEU A 18 -0.51 -9.68 18.11
C LEU A 18 0.86 -9.38 17.50
N LYS A 19 1.82 -10.31 17.60
CA LYS A 19 3.11 -10.19 16.92
C LYS A 19 2.94 -10.15 15.40
N GLY A 20 2.14 -11.06 14.82
CA GLY A 20 1.86 -11.06 13.39
C GLY A 20 1.15 -9.78 12.91
N ALA A 21 0.23 -9.24 13.71
CA ALA A 21 -0.42 -7.95 13.46
C ALA A 21 0.58 -6.79 13.49
N LEU A 22 1.51 -6.77 14.45
CA LEU A 22 2.57 -5.77 14.51
C LEU A 22 3.49 -5.84 13.28
N PHE A 23 3.91 -7.04 12.87
CA PHE A 23 4.70 -7.24 11.66
C PHE A 23 3.95 -6.77 10.40
N THR A 24 2.65 -7.05 10.31
CA THR A 24 1.78 -6.56 9.23
C THR A 24 1.77 -5.04 9.16
N LEU A 25 1.64 -4.36 10.30
CA LEU A 25 1.67 -2.90 10.38
C LEU A 25 3.04 -2.34 10.00
N GLN A 26 4.13 -2.97 10.44
CA GLN A 26 5.49 -2.57 10.07
C GLN A 26 5.72 -2.68 8.55
N LEU A 27 5.33 -3.80 7.93
CA LEU A 27 5.37 -3.98 6.48
C LEU A 27 4.60 -2.88 5.76
N THR A 28 3.39 -2.60 6.26
CA THR A 28 2.51 -1.59 5.69
C THR A 28 3.10 -0.20 5.80
N VAL A 29 3.68 0.17 6.95
CA VAL A 29 4.30 1.49 7.14
C VAL A 29 5.51 1.67 6.22
N VAL A 30 6.44 0.71 6.21
CA VAL A 30 7.65 0.79 5.37
C VAL A 30 7.27 0.76 3.89
N GLY A 31 6.38 -0.15 3.51
CA GLY A 31 5.84 -0.26 2.15
C GLY A 31 5.13 1.01 1.72
N THR A 32 4.39 1.65 2.63
CA THR A 32 3.69 2.91 2.37
C THR A 32 4.65 4.06 2.12
N VAL A 33 5.64 4.25 3.00
CA VAL A 33 6.59 5.37 2.87
C VAL A 33 7.39 5.26 1.58
N LEU A 34 7.97 4.09 1.30
CA LEU A 34 8.80 3.89 0.11
C LEU A 34 7.94 3.80 -1.17
N GLY A 35 6.79 3.16 -1.12
CA GLY A 35 5.85 3.07 -2.24
C GLY A 35 5.29 4.44 -2.63
N LEU A 36 4.90 5.28 -1.66
CA LEU A 36 4.48 6.65 -1.93
C LEU A 36 5.61 7.50 -2.49
N ALA A 37 6.85 7.32 -2.03
CA ALA A 37 8.00 8.02 -2.60
C ALA A 37 8.17 7.70 -4.10
N ILE A 38 8.10 6.42 -4.47
CA ILE A 38 8.10 6.00 -5.89
C ILE A 38 6.88 6.56 -6.62
N GLY A 39 5.71 6.53 -6.00
CA GLY A 39 4.47 7.06 -6.54
C GLY A 39 4.55 8.55 -6.90
N VAL A 40 5.09 9.37 -5.99
CA VAL A 40 5.28 10.80 -6.20
C VAL A 40 6.29 11.05 -7.32
N LEU A 41 7.43 10.36 -7.30
CA LEU A 41 8.46 10.48 -8.35
C LEU A 41 7.90 10.10 -9.72
N GLY A 42 7.24 8.95 -9.81
CA GLY A 42 6.61 8.47 -11.05
C GLY A 42 5.52 9.42 -11.54
N ALA A 43 4.70 9.96 -10.64
CA ALA A 43 3.63 10.89 -11.01
C ALA A 43 4.17 12.19 -11.59
N VAL A 44 5.24 12.77 -11.01
CA VAL A 44 5.89 13.98 -11.52
C VAL A 44 6.52 13.74 -12.89
N VAL A 45 7.29 12.66 -13.04
CA VAL A 45 7.93 12.29 -14.31
C VAL A 45 6.91 12.15 -15.44
N ARG A 46 5.79 11.46 -15.16
CA ARG A 46 4.73 11.22 -16.15
C ARG A 46 3.84 12.44 -16.39
N ALA A 47 3.59 13.27 -15.37
CA ALA A 47 2.84 14.51 -15.54
C ALA A 47 3.60 15.51 -16.43
N TRP A 48 4.92 15.58 -16.30
CA TRP A 48 5.77 16.49 -17.08
C TRP A 48 6.29 15.88 -18.38
N ARG A 49 5.96 14.62 -18.68
CA ARG A 49 6.36 13.89 -19.90
C ARG A 49 7.89 13.93 -20.11
N LEU A 50 8.66 13.74 -19.04
CA LEU A 50 10.13 13.76 -19.08
C LEU A 50 10.63 12.51 -19.83
N ARG A 51 10.92 12.65 -21.13
CA ARG A 51 11.48 11.55 -21.94
C ARG A 51 12.97 11.35 -21.63
N PRO A 52 13.47 10.10 -21.51
CA PRO A 52 12.78 8.82 -21.73
C PRO A 52 12.04 8.24 -20.51
N PHE A 53 12.18 8.84 -19.32
CA PHE A 53 11.66 8.29 -18.06
C PHE A 53 10.13 8.13 -18.02
N ASP A 54 9.37 8.96 -18.74
CA ASP A 54 7.91 8.83 -18.87
C ASP A 54 7.49 7.46 -19.44
N ALA A 55 8.20 6.99 -20.47
CA ALA A 55 7.93 5.68 -21.07
C ALA A 55 8.29 4.53 -20.10
N LEU A 56 9.41 4.66 -19.39
CA LEU A 56 9.84 3.67 -18.41
C LEU A 56 8.82 3.52 -17.27
N PHE A 57 8.38 4.63 -16.67
CA PHE A 57 7.34 4.60 -15.65
C PHE A 57 5.98 4.16 -16.21
N GLY A 58 5.69 4.45 -17.47
CA GLY A 58 4.51 3.93 -18.17
C GLY A 58 4.48 2.41 -18.20
N VAL A 59 5.55 1.78 -18.70
CA VAL A 59 5.70 0.32 -18.76
C VAL A 59 5.68 -0.29 -17.36
N TYR A 60 6.42 0.29 -16.41
CA TYR A 60 6.42 -0.17 -15.01
C TYR A 60 5.00 -0.19 -14.42
N VAL A 61 4.27 0.92 -14.54
CA VAL A 61 2.90 1.02 -14.02
C VAL A 61 1.97 0.01 -14.70
N GLU A 62 2.07 -0.13 -16.02
CA GLU A 62 1.23 -1.04 -16.80
C GLU A 62 1.48 -2.50 -16.43
N LEU A 63 2.74 -2.92 -16.36
CA LEU A 63 3.09 -4.29 -15.96
C LEU A 63 2.62 -4.61 -14.54
N ILE A 64 2.88 -3.72 -13.58
CA ILE A 64 2.59 -3.99 -12.18
C ILE A 64 1.08 -3.97 -11.88
N ARG A 65 0.32 -3.09 -12.53
CA ARG A 65 -1.15 -3.04 -12.34
C ARG A 65 -1.88 -4.17 -13.06
N ASN A 66 -1.30 -4.71 -14.13
CA ASN A 66 -1.89 -5.79 -14.93
C ASN A 66 -1.38 -7.19 -14.56
N THR A 67 -0.55 -7.33 -13.51
CA THR A 67 -0.07 -8.63 -13.04
C THR A 67 -0.49 -8.88 -11.59
N PRO A 68 -0.84 -10.13 -11.20
CA PRO A 68 -1.24 -10.44 -9.84
C PRO A 68 -0.11 -10.20 -8.82
N PHE A 69 -0.45 -9.64 -7.67
CA PHE A 69 0.52 -9.36 -6.60
C PHE A 69 1.27 -10.61 -6.11
N ILE A 70 0.56 -11.74 -5.95
CA ILE A 70 1.20 -13.01 -5.54
C ILE A 70 2.28 -13.47 -6.53
N VAL A 71 2.05 -13.28 -7.83
CA VAL A 71 3.00 -13.65 -8.87
C VAL A 71 4.23 -12.74 -8.78
N GLN A 72 4.04 -11.43 -8.61
CA GLN A 72 5.15 -10.49 -8.40
C GLN A 72 5.99 -10.87 -7.18
N LEU A 73 5.34 -11.22 -6.07
CA LEU A 73 6.00 -11.66 -4.84
C LEU A 73 6.86 -12.91 -5.08
N PHE A 74 6.33 -13.91 -5.77
CA PHE A 74 7.07 -15.13 -6.08
C PHE A 74 8.23 -14.90 -7.05
N PHE A 75 8.07 -14.04 -8.06
CA PHE A 75 9.18 -13.64 -8.92
C PHE A 75 10.30 -12.95 -8.14
N ILE A 76 9.95 -12.09 -7.19
CA ILE A 76 10.93 -11.41 -6.33
C ILE A 76 11.61 -12.41 -5.40
N PHE A 77 10.85 -13.27 -4.71
CA PHE A 77 11.43 -14.15 -3.70
C PHE A 77 12.15 -15.37 -4.29
N PHE A 78 11.59 -16.02 -5.31
CA PHE A 78 12.17 -17.23 -5.91
C PHE A 78 12.99 -16.95 -7.18
N GLY A 79 12.66 -15.90 -7.94
CA GLY A 79 13.34 -15.57 -9.19
C GLY A 79 14.67 -14.82 -9.01
N LEU A 80 14.74 -13.83 -8.11
CA LEU A 80 15.97 -13.08 -7.85
C LEU A 80 17.14 -13.95 -7.33
N PRO A 81 16.93 -14.96 -6.47
CA PRO A 81 18.01 -15.87 -6.08
C PRO A 81 18.65 -16.63 -7.24
N ALA A 82 17.89 -16.93 -8.30
CA ALA A 82 18.43 -17.54 -9.52
C ALA A 82 19.39 -16.59 -10.28
N LEU A 83 19.26 -15.28 -10.06
CA LEU A 83 20.16 -14.24 -10.56
C LEU A 83 21.30 -13.89 -9.58
N GLY A 84 21.42 -14.63 -8.46
CA GLY A 84 22.45 -14.43 -7.45
C GLY A 84 22.09 -13.43 -6.33
N VAL A 85 20.89 -12.84 -6.36
CA VAL A 85 20.43 -11.89 -5.33
C VAL A 85 19.54 -12.61 -4.33
N ARG A 86 20.06 -12.89 -3.14
CA ARG A 86 19.30 -13.51 -2.04
C ARG A 86 18.71 -12.42 -1.16
N LEU A 87 17.38 -12.40 -1.07
CA LEU A 87 16.63 -11.52 -0.19
C LEU A 87 16.05 -12.34 0.97
N THR A 88 15.98 -11.74 2.15
CA THR A 88 15.16 -12.31 3.23
C THR A 88 13.67 -12.20 2.89
N GLU A 89 12.84 -12.99 3.54
CA GLU A 89 11.38 -13.01 3.40
C GLU A 89 10.81 -11.60 3.62
N TRP A 90 11.30 -10.93 4.66
CA TRP A 90 10.97 -9.54 4.97
C TRP A 90 11.34 -8.57 3.84
N GLN A 91 12.57 -8.66 3.32
CA GLN A 91 13.04 -7.78 2.25
C GLN A 91 12.25 -7.99 0.96
N ALA A 92 11.94 -9.24 0.62
CA ALA A 92 11.13 -9.57 -0.55
C ALA A 92 9.69 -9.07 -0.41
N ALA A 93 9.07 -9.25 0.76
CA ALA A 93 7.74 -8.73 1.07
C ALA A 93 7.70 -7.20 0.97
N VAL A 94 8.65 -6.49 1.60
CA VAL A 94 8.75 -5.03 1.50
C VAL A 94 8.94 -4.60 0.05
N LEU A 95 9.86 -5.21 -0.70
CA LEU A 95 10.11 -4.84 -2.09
C LEU A 95 8.87 -5.03 -2.97
N ALA A 96 8.17 -6.16 -2.83
CA ALA A 96 6.93 -6.43 -3.55
C ALA A 96 5.84 -5.40 -3.21
N MET A 97 5.66 -5.08 -1.93
CA MET A 97 4.68 -4.09 -1.48
C MET A 97 5.01 -2.68 -2.00
N VAL A 98 6.28 -2.29 -1.98
CA VAL A 98 6.76 -1.00 -2.49
C VAL A 98 6.54 -0.87 -3.99
N ILE A 99 6.90 -1.91 -4.75
CA ILE A 99 6.69 -1.97 -6.20
C ILE A 99 5.20 -1.88 -6.53
N ASN A 100 4.35 -2.62 -5.82
CA ASN A 100 2.92 -2.62 -6.06
C ASN A 100 2.31 -1.26 -5.72
N LEU A 101 2.49 -0.79 -4.49
CA LEU A 101 1.94 0.48 -4.04
C LEU A 101 2.47 1.67 -4.86
N GLY A 102 3.74 1.66 -5.26
CA GLY A 102 4.34 2.72 -6.08
C GLY A 102 3.68 2.87 -7.45
N ALA A 103 3.34 1.75 -8.10
CA ALA A 103 2.68 1.78 -9.40
C ALA A 103 1.26 2.33 -9.31
N TYR A 104 0.48 1.86 -8.33
CA TYR A 104 -0.88 2.37 -8.10
C TYR A 104 -0.87 3.83 -7.64
N SER A 105 0.04 4.21 -6.74
CA SER A 105 0.18 5.59 -6.25
C SER A 105 0.59 6.56 -7.36
N THR A 106 1.47 6.13 -8.28
CA THR A 106 1.85 6.92 -9.46
C THR A 106 0.62 7.34 -10.26
N GLU A 107 -0.28 6.41 -10.54
CA GLU A 107 -1.49 6.70 -11.33
C GLU A 107 -2.52 7.50 -10.55
N ILE A 108 -2.71 7.21 -9.26
CA ILE A 108 -3.61 7.97 -8.39
C ILE A 108 -3.18 9.44 -8.34
N ILE A 109 -1.90 9.71 -8.07
CA ILE A 109 -1.36 11.08 -7.96
C ILE A 109 -1.39 11.77 -9.33
N ARG A 110 -0.97 11.08 -10.40
CA ARG A 110 -1.01 11.62 -11.77
C ARG A 110 -2.44 12.00 -12.17
N ALA A 111 -3.41 11.15 -11.90
CA ALA A 111 -4.83 11.43 -12.16
C ALA A 111 -5.33 12.64 -11.36
N GLY A 112 -4.88 12.79 -10.11
CA GLY A 112 -5.16 13.97 -9.29
C GLY A 112 -4.67 15.27 -9.90
N ILE A 113 -3.40 15.28 -10.35
CA ILE A 113 -2.78 16.44 -11.01
C ILE A 113 -3.55 16.80 -12.28
N MET A 114 -3.89 15.80 -13.10
CA MET A 114 -4.64 16.00 -14.35
C MET A 114 -6.09 16.44 -14.14
N ALA A 115 -6.64 16.22 -12.94
CA ALA A 115 -8.02 16.56 -12.60
C ALA A 115 -8.18 18.00 -12.08
N ILE A 116 -7.12 18.81 -12.11
CA ILE A 116 -7.16 20.25 -11.79
C ILE A 116 -7.75 21.03 -12.98
N PRO A 117 -8.72 21.93 -12.76
CA PRO A 117 -9.32 22.72 -13.83
C PRO A 117 -8.29 23.57 -14.58
N LYS A 118 -8.39 23.60 -15.92
CA LYS A 118 -7.52 24.44 -16.76
C LYS A 118 -7.54 25.91 -16.36
N GLY A 119 -8.68 26.43 -15.92
CA GLY A 119 -8.81 27.82 -15.44
C GLY A 119 -7.88 28.17 -14.27
N GLN A 120 -7.54 27.22 -13.38
CA GLN A 120 -6.55 27.48 -12.33
C GLN A 120 -5.14 27.61 -12.89
N LEU A 121 -4.80 26.82 -13.93
CA LEU A 121 -3.52 26.91 -14.62
C LEU A 121 -3.42 28.19 -15.45
N GLU A 122 -4.52 28.61 -16.09
CA GLU A 122 -4.62 29.87 -16.84
C GLU A 122 -4.48 31.08 -15.92
N ALA A 123 -5.11 31.05 -14.73
CA ALA A 123 -4.96 32.11 -13.72
C ALA A 123 -3.51 32.20 -13.20
N ALA A 124 -2.86 31.05 -12.96
CA ALA A 124 -1.44 31.03 -12.58
C ALA A 124 -0.54 31.64 -13.67
N ALA A 125 -0.82 31.32 -14.93
CA ALA A 125 -0.11 31.90 -16.08
C ALA A 125 -0.37 33.41 -16.21
N ALA A 126 -1.59 33.89 -15.95
CA ALA A 126 -1.93 35.31 -15.94
C ALA A 126 -1.19 36.10 -14.83
N LEU A 127 -0.86 35.44 -13.72
CA LEU A 127 0.00 35.97 -12.66
C LEU A 127 1.51 35.82 -12.94
N ALA A 128 1.88 35.49 -14.18
CA ALA A 128 3.27 35.27 -14.62
C ALA A 128 4.03 34.20 -13.81
N MET A 129 3.33 33.24 -13.20
CA MET A 129 3.96 32.14 -12.47
C MET A 129 4.67 31.20 -13.43
N SER A 130 5.90 30.80 -13.10
CA SER A 130 6.61 29.72 -13.79
C SER A 130 5.87 28.38 -13.59
N ARG A 131 6.17 27.39 -14.45
CA ARG A 131 5.56 26.04 -14.35
C ARG A 131 5.77 25.40 -12.98
N VAL A 132 6.92 25.64 -12.34
CA VAL A 132 7.25 25.10 -11.03
C VAL A 132 6.47 25.83 -9.94
N GLU A 133 6.32 27.15 -10.04
CA GLU A 133 5.53 27.94 -9.09
C GLU A 133 4.04 27.62 -9.19
N ALA A 134 3.50 27.53 -10.41
CA ALA A 134 2.12 27.12 -10.65
C ALA A 134 1.88 25.70 -10.09
N PHE A 135 2.82 24.77 -10.32
CA PHE A 135 2.69 23.42 -9.76
C PHE A 135 2.71 23.43 -8.23
N ARG A 136 3.69 24.09 -7.61
CA ARG A 136 3.87 24.11 -6.15
C ARG A 136 2.74 24.81 -5.41
N HIS A 137 2.28 25.96 -5.92
CA HIS A 137 1.34 26.82 -5.19
C HIS A 137 -0.12 26.64 -5.61
N VAL A 138 -0.39 26.24 -6.85
CA VAL A 138 -1.76 26.15 -7.38
C VAL A 138 -2.23 24.70 -7.52
N VAL A 139 -1.35 23.79 -7.95
CA VAL A 139 -1.74 22.41 -8.28
C VAL A 139 -1.53 21.44 -7.12
N LEU A 140 -0.38 21.51 -6.44
CA LEU A 140 0.11 20.46 -5.55
C LEU A 140 -0.86 20.18 -4.39
N GLN A 141 -1.22 21.20 -3.62
CA GLN A 141 -2.07 21.02 -2.44
C GLN A 141 -3.50 20.58 -2.82
N PRO A 142 -4.20 21.21 -3.79
CA PRO A 142 -5.52 20.74 -4.22
C PRO A 142 -5.49 19.33 -4.81
N ALA A 143 -4.47 18.99 -5.60
CA ALA A 143 -4.33 17.65 -6.17
C ALA A 143 -4.15 16.60 -5.07
N LEU A 144 -3.25 16.85 -4.09
CA LEU A 144 -3.03 15.96 -2.95
C LEU A 144 -4.31 15.77 -2.12
N ALA A 145 -5.03 16.84 -1.81
CA ALA A 145 -6.30 16.76 -1.07
C ALA A 145 -7.35 15.92 -1.82
N LYS A 146 -7.40 16.04 -3.15
CA LYS A 146 -8.34 15.29 -4.00
C LYS A 146 -7.99 13.80 -4.08
N VAL A 147 -6.71 13.45 -4.12
CA VAL A 147 -6.28 12.03 -4.23
C VAL A 147 -6.12 11.32 -2.90
N TRP A 148 -6.06 12.05 -1.78
CA TRP A 148 -5.83 11.47 -0.46
C TRP A 148 -6.81 10.33 -0.08
N PRO A 149 -8.13 10.42 -0.35
CA PRO A 149 -9.06 9.32 -0.07
C PRO A 149 -8.75 8.05 -0.89
N ALA A 150 -8.30 8.22 -2.14
CA ALA A 150 -7.88 7.11 -3.00
C ALA A 150 -6.56 6.49 -2.52
N LEU A 151 -5.57 7.31 -2.16
CA LEU A 151 -4.31 6.83 -1.58
C LEU A 151 -4.54 6.06 -0.27
N THR A 152 -5.39 6.59 0.61
CA THR A 152 -5.76 5.93 1.87
C THR A 152 -6.38 4.56 1.60
N SER A 153 -7.29 4.48 0.63
CA SER A 153 -7.90 3.21 0.25
C SER A 153 -6.88 2.24 -0.33
N GLN A 154 -5.96 2.70 -1.16
CA GLN A 154 -4.90 1.88 -1.74
C GLN A 154 -3.94 1.34 -0.67
N ILE A 155 -3.56 2.15 0.33
CA ILE A 155 -2.71 1.72 1.44
C ILE A 155 -3.38 0.59 2.22
N VAL A 156 -4.67 0.72 2.53
CA VAL A 156 -5.44 -0.33 3.20
C VAL A 156 -5.55 -1.60 2.35
N ILE A 157 -5.75 -1.47 1.03
CA ILE A 157 -5.76 -2.62 0.11
C ILE A 157 -4.42 -3.35 0.13
N VAL A 158 -3.31 -2.62 0.11
CA VAL A 158 -1.95 -3.21 0.16
C VAL A 158 -1.67 -3.86 1.52
N MET A 159 -2.14 -3.26 2.62
CA MET A 159 -2.08 -3.89 3.95
C MET A 159 -2.83 -5.22 3.99
N LEU A 160 -4.05 -5.29 3.42
CA LEU A 160 -4.79 -6.54 3.32
C LEU A 160 -4.09 -7.53 2.38
N GLY A 161 -3.48 -7.02 1.30
CA GLY A 161 -2.69 -7.79 0.36
C GLY A 161 -1.41 -8.39 0.96
N SER A 162 -0.89 -7.85 2.07
CA SER A 162 0.29 -8.41 2.74
C SER A 162 0.03 -9.80 3.34
N ALA A 163 -1.24 -10.21 3.51
CA ALA A 163 -1.61 -11.57 3.86
C ALA A 163 -0.98 -12.60 2.91
N VAL A 164 -0.81 -12.24 1.63
CA VAL A 164 -0.16 -13.11 0.62
C VAL A 164 1.32 -13.34 0.93
N CYS A 165 1.97 -12.45 1.70
CA CYS A 165 3.37 -12.61 2.10
C CYS A 165 3.57 -13.83 3.03
N SER A 166 2.52 -14.37 3.67
CA SER A 166 2.60 -15.64 4.41
C SER A 166 3.06 -16.80 3.52
N GLN A 167 2.80 -16.73 2.21
CA GLN A 167 3.15 -17.78 1.25
C GLN A 167 4.66 -17.93 1.04
N ILE A 168 5.45 -16.90 1.39
CA ILE A 168 6.91 -16.95 1.41
C ILE A 168 7.45 -17.03 2.85
N ALA A 169 6.64 -17.52 3.80
CA ALA A 169 6.97 -17.63 5.22
C ALA A 169 7.29 -16.30 5.92
N THR A 170 6.75 -15.18 5.43
CA THR A 170 6.81 -13.92 6.20
C THR A 170 5.91 -14.03 7.42
N GLU A 171 6.45 -13.77 8.62
CA GLU A 171 5.76 -13.91 9.91
C GLU A 171 4.71 -12.81 10.19
N GLU A 172 3.84 -12.53 9.22
CA GLU A 172 2.73 -11.59 9.36
C GLU A 172 1.48 -12.28 9.96
N LEU A 173 0.35 -11.57 10.01
CA LEU A 173 -0.84 -12.03 10.74
C LEU A 173 -1.46 -13.32 10.13
N SER A 174 -1.51 -13.45 8.81
CA SER A 174 -2.00 -14.68 8.16
C SER A 174 -1.06 -15.86 8.35
N PHE A 175 0.25 -15.64 8.46
CA PHE A 175 1.21 -16.66 8.86
C PHE A 175 0.95 -17.14 10.29
N ALA A 176 0.77 -16.23 11.25
CA ALA A 176 0.43 -16.60 12.62
C ALA A 176 -0.89 -17.41 12.70
N ALA A 177 -1.90 -17.02 11.91
CA ALA A 177 -3.16 -17.75 11.80
C ALA A 177 -2.96 -19.17 11.27
N ASN A 178 -2.20 -19.31 10.17
CA ASN A 178 -1.87 -20.61 9.57
C ASN A 178 -1.07 -21.51 10.53
N PHE A 179 -0.16 -20.92 11.30
CA PHE A 179 0.63 -21.64 12.29
C PHE A 179 -0.25 -22.15 13.44
N ILE A 180 -1.14 -21.32 13.98
CA ILE A 180 -2.06 -21.70 15.07
C ILE A 180 -2.99 -22.82 14.61
N GLN A 181 -3.66 -22.65 13.46
CA GLN A 181 -4.62 -23.65 12.96
C GLN A 181 -3.97 -24.99 12.65
N SER A 182 -2.71 -25.01 12.18
CA SER A 182 -2.02 -26.28 11.89
C SER A 182 -1.66 -27.06 13.15
N ARG A 183 -1.61 -26.40 14.31
CA ARG A 183 -1.30 -27.01 15.61
C ARG A 183 -2.55 -27.47 16.36
N ASN A 184 -3.62 -26.67 16.34
CA ASN A 184 -4.83 -26.94 17.11
C ASN A 184 -6.00 -27.46 16.25
N PHE A 185 -5.83 -27.53 14.91
CA PHE A 185 -6.83 -27.96 13.93
C PHE A 185 -8.16 -27.18 13.98
N ARG A 186 -8.12 -25.97 14.54
CA ARG A 186 -9.28 -25.07 14.70
C ARG A 186 -9.25 -23.94 13.68
N ALA A 187 -9.47 -24.30 12.41
CA ALA A 187 -9.39 -23.36 11.31
C ALA A 187 -10.46 -22.25 11.41
N PHE A 188 -11.70 -22.61 11.74
CA PHE A 188 -12.81 -21.64 11.74
C PHE A 188 -12.61 -20.53 12.77
N GLU A 189 -12.34 -20.88 14.03
CA GLU A 189 -12.14 -19.89 15.10
C GLU A 189 -10.90 -19.03 14.84
N THR A 190 -9.82 -19.64 14.34
CA THR A 190 -8.58 -18.93 14.04
C THR A 190 -8.77 -17.93 12.92
N TYR A 191 -9.35 -18.33 11.78
CA TYR A 191 -9.60 -17.41 10.68
C TYR A 191 -10.66 -16.35 11.00
N LEU A 192 -11.66 -16.67 11.83
CA LEU A 192 -12.63 -15.68 12.29
C LEU A 192 -11.95 -14.58 13.11
N LEU A 193 -11.10 -14.95 14.09
CA LEU A 193 -10.35 -13.99 14.89
C LEU A 193 -9.36 -13.18 14.04
N THR A 194 -8.64 -13.83 13.14
CA THR A 194 -7.74 -13.15 12.19
C THR A 194 -8.50 -12.16 11.30
N THR A 195 -9.68 -12.51 10.82
CA THR A 195 -10.53 -11.62 10.02
C THR A 195 -10.95 -10.39 10.83
N VAL A 196 -11.37 -10.58 12.08
CA VAL A 196 -11.70 -9.47 12.98
C VAL A 196 -10.48 -8.58 13.23
N LEU A 197 -9.30 -9.15 13.42
CA LEU A 197 -8.06 -8.39 13.59
C LEU A 197 -7.71 -7.57 12.34
N TYR A 198 -7.77 -8.15 11.13
CA TYR A 198 -7.57 -7.39 9.90
C TYR A 198 -8.60 -6.27 9.74
N LEU A 199 -9.86 -6.51 10.08
CA LEU A 199 -10.91 -5.50 10.01
C LEU A 199 -10.62 -4.34 10.97
N VAL A 200 -10.27 -4.64 12.22
CA VAL A 200 -9.90 -3.63 13.22
C VAL A 200 -8.68 -2.84 12.75
N MET A 201 -7.63 -3.52 12.29
CA MET A 201 -6.44 -2.85 11.75
C MET A 201 -6.80 -1.94 10.57
N ALA A 202 -7.62 -2.41 9.62
CA ALA A 202 -8.01 -1.64 8.45
C ALA A 202 -8.80 -0.39 8.83
N ILE A 203 -9.70 -0.50 9.80
CA ILE A 203 -10.48 0.63 10.33
C ILE A 203 -9.54 1.63 11.02
N VAL A 204 -8.64 1.16 11.90
CA VAL A 204 -7.69 2.02 12.62
C VAL A 204 -6.77 2.75 11.65
N VAL A 205 -6.13 2.03 10.72
CA VAL A 205 -5.23 2.63 9.71
C VAL A 205 -5.99 3.62 8.83
N ARG A 206 -7.20 3.29 8.38
CA ARG A 206 -8.04 4.21 7.60
C ARG A 206 -8.37 5.49 8.36
N GLN A 207 -8.78 5.38 9.62
CA GLN A 207 -9.11 6.54 10.45
C GLN A 207 -7.88 7.41 10.73
N LEU A 208 -6.73 6.80 11.03
CA LEU A 208 -5.47 7.52 11.24
C LEU A 208 -5.06 8.29 9.97
N LEU A 209 -5.10 7.65 8.80
CA LEU A 209 -4.78 8.30 7.52
C LEU A 209 -5.78 9.40 7.18
N ALA A 210 -7.08 9.19 7.42
CA ALA A 210 -8.11 10.22 7.21
C ALA A 210 -7.88 11.43 8.12
N TRP A 211 -7.59 11.21 9.39
CA TRP A 211 -7.28 12.26 10.35
C TRP A 211 -6.02 13.04 9.97
N LEU A 212 -4.95 12.35 9.54
CA LEU A 212 -3.74 12.99 9.02
C LEU A 212 -4.05 13.85 7.78
N GLY A 213 -4.85 13.34 6.84
CA GLY A 213 -5.27 14.08 5.67
C GLY A 213 -6.05 15.35 6.00
N GLN A 214 -6.99 15.25 6.93
CA GLN A 214 -7.77 16.40 7.41
C GLN A 214 -6.88 17.44 8.11
N ARG A 215 -5.88 17.02 8.87
CA ARG A 215 -5.00 17.94 9.61
C ARG A 215 -3.99 18.66 8.71
N PHE A 216 -3.43 17.96 7.72
CA PHE A 216 -2.30 18.46 6.94
C PHE A 216 -2.65 18.95 5.53
N LEU A 217 -3.68 18.39 4.88
CA LEU A 217 -4.00 18.68 3.47
C LEU A 217 -5.24 19.54 3.31
N MET A 218 -6.26 19.29 4.12
CA MET A 218 -7.51 20.05 4.13
C MET A 218 -7.35 21.16 5.15
N GLY A 219 -6.83 22.32 4.72
CA GLY A 219 -6.77 23.50 5.59
C GLY A 219 -8.13 23.72 6.24
N ARG A 220 -8.13 23.93 7.57
CA ARG A 220 -9.33 24.21 8.37
C ARG A 220 -10.21 25.21 7.60
N ARG A 221 -11.37 24.77 7.16
CA ARG A 221 -12.46 25.68 6.81
C ARG A 221 -12.96 26.33 8.09
#